data_AF-A0A8S0VN68-F1
#
_entry.id   AF-A0A8S0VN68-F1
#
_cell.length_a   1.000
_cell.length_b   1.000
_cell.length_c   1.000
_cell.angle_alpha   90.00
_cell.angle_beta   90.00
_cell.angle_gamma   90.00
#
_symmetry.space_group_name_H-M   'P 1'
#
loop_
_entity.id
_entity.type
_entity.pdbx_description
1 polymer ?
#
loop_
_entity_poly.entity_id
_entity_poly.type
_entity_poly.pdbx_seq_one_letter_code
_entity_poly.pdbx_strand_id
1 'polypeptide(L)'
;IRDCPFGDRALLANAAKLETMRSLWMSSCSVSYGACKLLGQKMPNLNVEVIDERGPPDSRPESISVEKLYVYRTVAGPRADKPDFVWTMDEDGAL
;
A
#
# COMPACT_ATOMS: atom_id res chain seq x y z
N ILE A 1 1.35 -12.71 -3.78
CA ILE A 1 2.81 -12.81 -4.00
C ILE A 1 3.47 -12.84 -2.63
N ARG A 2 4.44 -13.73 -2.42
CA ARG A 2 5.18 -13.82 -1.15
C ARG A 2 6.63 -14.22 -1.39
N ASP A 3 7.55 -13.71 -0.58
CA ASP A 3 8.98 -14.08 -0.58
C ASP A 3 9.63 -13.95 -1.96
N CYS A 4 9.25 -12.90 -2.69
CA CYS A 4 9.71 -12.61 -4.05
C CYS A 4 10.47 -11.29 -4.10
N PRO A 5 11.51 -11.17 -4.94
CA PRO A 5 12.29 -9.94 -5.13
C PRO A 5 11.55 -8.91 -6.02
N PHE A 6 10.24 -8.75 -5.81
CA PHE A 6 9.43 -7.75 -6.49
C PHE A 6 9.28 -6.52 -5.60
N GLY A 7 9.40 -5.34 -6.19
CA GLY A 7 9.39 -4.08 -5.47
C GLY A 7 8.79 -2.93 -6.27
N ASP A 8 9.14 -1.73 -5.86
CA ASP A 8 8.50 -0.46 -6.21
C ASP A 8 8.30 -0.26 -7.72
N ARG A 9 9.33 -0.57 -8.52
CA ARG A 9 9.33 -0.26 -9.96
C ARG A 9 8.16 -0.90 -10.70
N ALA A 10 7.92 -2.20 -10.50
CA ALA A 10 6.87 -2.91 -11.20
C ALA A 10 5.48 -2.48 -10.72
N LEU A 11 5.34 -2.22 -9.42
CA LEU A 11 4.11 -1.76 -8.80
C LEU A 11 3.69 -0.38 -9.36
N LEU A 12 4.60 0.59 -9.34
CA LEU A 12 4.32 1.97 -9.75
C LEU A 12 4.18 2.12 -11.27
N ALA A 13 4.98 1.39 -12.06
CA ALA A 13 4.90 1.43 -13.52
C ALA A 13 3.55 0.88 -14.03
N ASN A 14 2.90 0.00 -13.28
CA ASN A 14 1.65 -0.64 -13.66
C ASN A 14 0.46 -0.23 -12.76
N ALA A 15 0.53 0.91 -12.08
CA ALA A 15 -0.48 1.35 -11.11
C ALA A 15 -1.92 1.32 -11.68
N ALA A 16 -2.12 1.80 -12.92
CA ALA A 16 -3.42 1.79 -13.58
C ALA A 16 -4.00 0.37 -13.79
N LYS A 17 -3.15 -0.66 -13.87
CA LYS A 17 -3.61 -2.05 -14.01
C LYS A 17 -4.36 -2.52 -12.76
N LEU A 18 -4.02 -1.99 -11.59
CA LEU A 18 -4.61 -2.38 -10.30
C LEU A 18 -6.11 -2.04 -10.23
N GLU A 19 -6.58 -0.99 -10.90
CA GLU A 19 -8.02 -0.66 -10.99
C GLU A 19 -8.84 -1.67 -11.83
N THR A 20 -8.16 -2.45 -12.68
CA THR A 20 -8.79 -3.52 -13.48
C THR A 20 -8.78 -4.86 -12.75
N MET A 21 -8.14 -4.94 -11.59
CA MET A 21 -8.02 -6.14 -10.77
C MET A 21 -8.91 -6.02 -9.54
N ARG A 22 -9.33 -7.16 -8.99
CA ARG A 22 -10.01 -7.16 -7.69
C ARG A 22 -9.06 -6.70 -6.59
N SER A 23 -7.85 -7.27 -6.57
CA SER A 23 -6.86 -7.01 -5.53
C SER A 23 -5.47 -7.48 -5.92
N LEU A 24 -4.46 -6.97 -5.22
CA LEU A 24 -3.08 -7.42 -5.19
C LEU A 24 -2.67 -7.62 -3.73
N TRP A 25 -2.05 -8.77 -3.44
CA TRP A 25 -1.43 -9.06 -2.15
C TRP A 25 0.06 -9.31 -2.33
N MET A 26 0.89 -8.61 -1.57
CA MET A 26 2.35 -8.80 -1.50
C MET A 26 2.78 -8.88 -0.04
N SER A 27 3.56 -9.88 0.33
CA SER A 27 4.09 -10.03 1.70
C SER A 27 5.52 -10.52 1.67
N SER A 28 6.40 -10.00 2.51
CA SER A 28 7.85 -10.31 2.47
C SER A 28 8.43 -10.05 1.06
N CYS A 29 8.04 -8.93 0.46
CA CYS A 29 8.55 -8.45 -0.82
C CYS A 29 9.40 -7.19 -0.62
N SER A 30 10.01 -6.69 -1.69
CA SER A 30 10.87 -5.51 -1.67
C SER A 30 10.10 -4.23 -1.99
N VAL A 31 8.85 -4.11 -1.50
CA VAL A 31 8.03 -2.91 -1.68
C VAL A 31 8.25 -1.96 -0.51
N SER A 32 8.74 -0.76 -0.79
CA SER A 32 9.03 0.27 0.20
C SER A 32 7.77 0.97 0.70
N TYR A 33 7.84 1.54 1.91
CA TYR A 33 6.77 2.36 2.45
C TYR A 33 6.51 3.60 1.59
N GLY A 34 7.56 4.26 1.10
CA GLY A 34 7.44 5.42 0.21
C GLY A 34 6.71 5.09 -1.10
N ALA A 35 6.93 3.90 -1.67
CA ALA A 35 6.18 3.47 -2.84
C ALA A 35 4.69 3.22 -2.54
N CYS A 36 4.36 2.76 -1.33
CA CYS A 36 2.97 2.61 -0.89
C CYS A 36 2.28 3.98 -0.80
N LYS A 37 2.93 4.97 -0.17
CA LYS A 37 2.43 6.36 -0.10
C LYS A 37 2.21 6.96 -1.49
N LEU A 38 3.22 6.86 -2.36
CA LEU A 38 3.13 7.38 -3.72
C LEU A 38 2.03 6.71 -4.55
N LEU A 39 1.83 5.40 -4.36
CA LEU A 39 0.74 4.68 -5.03
C LEU A 39 -0.63 5.17 -4.54
N GLY A 40 -0.80 5.34 -3.22
CA GLY A 40 -2.02 5.87 -2.62
C GLY A 40 -2.38 7.26 -3.14
N GLN A 41 -1.41 8.17 -3.15
CA GLN A 41 -1.57 9.53 -3.70
C GLN A 41 -1.93 9.53 -5.19
N LYS A 42 -1.35 8.62 -5.97
CA LYS A 42 -1.58 8.56 -7.42
C LYS A 42 -2.93 7.92 -7.78
N MET A 43 -3.45 7.04 -6.94
CA MET A 43 -4.56 6.15 -7.27
C MET A 43 -5.68 6.21 -6.21
N PRO A 44 -6.48 7.30 -6.16
CA PRO A 44 -7.46 7.54 -5.10
C PRO A 44 -8.61 6.51 -5.06
N ASN A 45 -8.84 5.75 -6.13
CA ASN A 45 -9.85 4.68 -6.18
C ASN A 45 -9.32 3.33 -5.65
N LEU A 46 -8.07 3.29 -5.17
CA LEU A 46 -7.46 2.12 -4.57
C LEU A 46 -7.28 2.35 -3.07
N ASN A 47 -7.73 1.39 -2.26
CA ASN A 47 -7.21 1.30 -0.91
C ASN A 47 -5.86 0.61 -0.97
N VAL A 48 -4.81 1.33 -0.56
CA VAL A 48 -3.44 0.83 -0.45
C VAL A 48 -3.17 0.59 1.03
N GLU A 49 -3.36 -0.63 1.50
CA GLU A 49 -3.22 -0.98 2.92
C GLU A 49 -1.85 -1.58 3.21
N VAL A 50 -1.08 -0.89 4.05
CA VAL A 50 0.14 -1.40 4.67
C VAL A 50 -0.27 -2.15 5.94
N ILE A 51 0.14 -3.41 6.06
CA ILE A 51 -0.10 -4.25 7.23
C ILE A 51 1.26 -4.60 7.82
N ASP A 52 1.59 -4.05 8.98
CA ASP A 52 2.94 -4.08 9.53
C ASP A 52 2.92 -4.08 11.08
N GLU A 53 3.37 -5.17 11.69
CA GLU A 53 3.32 -5.34 13.16
C GLU A 53 4.50 -4.67 13.89
N ARG A 54 5.46 -4.10 13.16
CA ARG A 54 6.66 -3.46 13.73
C ARG A 54 6.38 -2.05 14.27
N GLY A 55 5.12 -1.65 14.40
CA GLY A 55 4.69 -0.31 14.76
C GLY A 55 4.62 0.66 13.57
N PRO A 56 4.30 1.95 13.83
CA PRO A 56 3.96 2.95 12.81
C PRO A 56 5.00 3.02 11.68
N PRO A 57 4.60 2.89 10.40
CA PRO A 57 5.52 2.92 9.27
C PRO A 57 6.36 4.21 9.18
N ASP A 58 5.79 5.35 9.56
CA ASP A 58 6.49 6.66 9.57
C ASP A 58 7.65 6.74 10.58
N SER A 59 7.72 5.81 11.54
CA SER A 59 8.87 5.72 12.47
C SER A 59 10.15 5.20 11.80
N ARG A 60 10.05 4.71 10.55
CA ARG A 60 11.15 4.12 9.78
C ARG A 60 11.40 4.94 8.52
N PRO A 61 12.62 4.89 7.95
CA PRO A 61 12.87 5.50 6.65
C PRO A 61 11.91 4.95 5.58
N GLU A 62 11.42 5.81 4.69
CA GLU A 62 10.46 5.42 3.64
C GLU A 62 11.01 4.35 2.68
N SER A 63 12.33 4.18 2.59
CA SER A 63 13.00 3.15 1.79
C SER A 63 12.90 1.74 2.37
N ILE A 64 12.48 1.60 3.63
CA ILE A 64 12.31 0.29 4.29
C ILE A 64 11.08 -0.42 3.72
N SER A 65 11.23 -1.73 3.47
CA SER A 65 10.14 -2.56 2.98
C SER A 65 9.07 -2.78 4.05
N VAL A 66 7.81 -2.71 3.63
CA VAL A 66 6.67 -3.07 4.49
C VAL A 66 6.57 -4.60 4.63
N GLU A 67 5.99 -5.08 5.73
CA GLU A 67 5.79 -6.52 5.89
C GLU A 67 4.82 -7.07 4.87
N LYS A 68 3.66 -6.41 4.72
CA LYS A 68 2.60 -6.81 3.81
C LYS A 68 1.93 -5.57 3.23
N LEU A 69 1.55 -5.70 1.97
CA LEU A 69 0.81 -4.73 1.20
C LEU A 69 -0.42 -5.43 0.62
N TYR A 70 -1.59 -4.84 0.89
CA TYR A 70 -2.84 -5.24 0.28
C TYR A 70 -3.44 -4.06 -0.47
N VAL A 71 -3.54 -4.18 -1.79
CA VAL A 71 -4.14 -3.15 -2.65
C VAL A 71 -5.43 -3.70 -3.24
N TYR A 72 -6.51 -2.93 -3.17
CA TYR A 72 -7.76 -3.31 -3.82
C TYR A 72 -8.52 -2.09 -4.30
N ARG A 73 -9.17 -2.23 -5.45
CA ARG A 73 -10.05 -1.17 -5.96
C ARG A 73 -11.31 -1.09 -5.13
N THR A 74 -11.80 0.12 -4.90
CA THR A 74 -13.02 0.36 -4.14
C THR A 74 -13.75 1.58 -4.67
N VAL A 75 -15.07 1.59 -4.54
CA VAL A 75 -15.92 2.78 -4.74
C VAL A 75 -16.38 3.39 -3.41
N ALA A 76 -16.05 2.74 -2.29
CA ALA A 76 -16.44 3.17 -0.94
C ALA A 76 -15.33 3.96 -0.23
N GLY A 77 -14.12 4.01 -0.79
CA GLY A 77 -12.95 4.61 -0.12
C GLY A 77 -12.40 3.77 1.04
N PRO A 78 -11.63 4.41 1.96
CA PRO A 78 -11.01 3.77 3.12
C PRO A 78 -12.02 3.10 4.06
N ARG A 79 -11.63 1.97 4.66
CA ARG A 79 -12.46 1.27 5.65
C ARG A 79 -12.26 1.83 7.06
N ALA A 80 -13.33 1.84 7.86
CA ALA A 80 -13.33 2.38 9.21
C ALA A 80 -12.89 1.39 10.31
N ASP A 81 -12.80 0.11 9.99
CA ASP A 81 -12.57 -1.00 10.93
C ASP A 81 -11.11 -1.51 10.91
N LYS A 82 -10.16 -0.63 10.57
CA LYS A 82 -8.74 -1.01 10.51
C LYS A 82 -8.16 -1.15 11.93
N PRO A 83 -7.49 -2.28 12.24
CA PRO A 83 -6.76 -2.41 13.49
C PRO A 83 -5.47 -1.56 13.44
N ASP A 84 -4.84 -1.34 14.59
CA ASP A 84 -3.73 -0.39 14.76
C ASP A 84 -2.45 -0.71 13.96
N PHE A 85 -2.35 -1.93 13.43
CA PHE A 85 -1.25 -2.37 12.58
C PHE A 85 -1.56 -2.27 11.07
N VAL A 86 -2.66 -1.60 10.71
CA VAL A 86 -3.06 -1.37 9.31
C VAL A 86 -3.21 0.12 9.02
N TRP A 87 -2.48 0.58 8.00
CA TRP A 87 -2.51 1.96 7.53
C TRP A 87 -2.94 2.00 6.07
N THR A 88 -3.99 2.76 5.79
CA THR A 88 -4.38 3.09 4.41
C THR A 88 -3.56 4.27 3.96
N MET A 89 -2.89 4.15 2.83
CA MET A 89 -2.15 5.25 2.20
C MET A 89 -3.16 6.05 1.37
N ASP A 90 -3.80 7.04 1.98
CA ASP A 90 -4.62 8.03 1.28
C ASP A 90 -3.86 9.37 1.17
N GLU A 91 -4.46 10.33 0.46
CA GLU A 91 -3.99 11.71 0.52
C GLU A 91 -4.20 12.23 1.95
N ASP A 92 -3.10 12.45 2.67
CA ASP A 92 -3.10 13.28 3.88
C ASP A 92 -3.77 14.64 3.55
N GLY A 93 -5.00 14.84 4.06
CA GLY A 93 -5.58 16.16 4.30
C GLY A 93 -6.20 16.88 3.09
N ALA A 94 -7.46 16.56 2.79
CA ALA A 94 -8.43 17.58 2.41
C ALA A 94 -9.11 18.14 3.67
N LEU A 95 -8.32 18.64 4.63
CA LEU A 95 -8.68 19.65 5.63
C LEU A 95 -7.43 20.45 6.03
#